data_AF-Q4JM76-F1
#
_entry.id   AF-Q4JM76-F1
#
_cell.length_a   1.000
_cell.length_b   1.000
_cell.length_c   1.000
_cell.angle_alpha   90.00
_cell.angle_beta   90.00
_cell.angle_gamma   90.00
#
_symmetry.space_group_name_H-M   'P 1'
#
loop_
_entity.id
_entity.type
_entity.pdbx_description
1 polymer ?
#
loop_
_entity_poly.entity_id
_entity_poly.type
_entity_poly.pdbx_seq_one_letter_code
_entity_poly.pdbx_strand_id
1 'polypeptide(L)' 'VDGELFAFRMGTVPPRHPDVGLCGHTRNQQYWDSETQDQTRSEQIDRRNHAIMQRRYNQ' A
#
# COMPACT_ATOMS: atom_id res chain seq x y z
N VAL A 1 9.03 10.71 -0.78
CA VAL A 1 9.11 12.16 -1.00
C VAL A 1 10.56 12.46 -1.33
N ASP A 2 10.85 13.33 -2.30
CA ASP A 2 12.24 13.65 -2.72
C ASP A 2 13.11 12.44 -3.12
N GLY A 3 12.47 11.37 -3.62
CA GLY A 3 13.15 10.11 -3.97
C GLY A 3 13.39 9.16 -2.78
N GLU A 4 13.09 9.57 -1.55
CA GLU A 4 13.15 8.73 -0.35
C GLU A 4 11.84 7.95 -0.14
N LEU A 5 12.00 6.69 0.32
CA LEU A 5 10.90 5.78 0.64
C LEU A 5 10.18 6.28 1.90
N PHE A 6 9.14 7.08 1.68
CA PHE A 6 8.42 7.79 2.75
C PHE A 6 7.34 6.93 3.42
N ALA A 7 6.89 5.89 2.73
CA ALA A 7 5.95 4.91 3.24
C ALA A 7 6.14 3.61 2.46
N PHE A 8 6.31 2.49 3.16
CA PHE A 8 6.47 1.19 2.52
C PHE A 8 5.51 0.17 3.13
N ARG A 9 5.11 -0.81 2.32
CA ARG A 9 4.28 -1.93 2.74
C ARG A 9 4.98 -3.23 2.32
N MET A 10 5.39 -4.03 3.31
CA MET A 10 5.72 -5.43 3.07
C MET A 10 4.40 -6.22 3.03
N GLY A 11 4.22 -7.09 2.04
CA GLY A 11 2.97 -7.86 1.87
C GLY A 11 2.55 -8.72 3.07
N THR A 12 3.42 -8.88 4.07
CA THR A 12 3.20 -9.62 5.32
C THR A 12 2.90 -8.74 6.54
N VAL A 13 3.01 -7.41 6.47
CA VAL A 13 2.85 -6.50 7.62
C VAL A 13 1.60 -5.62 7.46
N PRO A 14 0.60 -5.71 8.35
CA PRO A 14 -0.46 -4.70 8.49
C PRO A 14 -0.13 -3.71 9.62
N PRO A 15 -0.54 -2.43 9.61
CA PRO A 15 -0.87 -1.47 8.53
C PRO A 15 0.39 -0.76 7.99
N ARG A 16 0.25 0.24 7.10
CA ARG A 16 1.39 1.11 6.70
C ARG A 16 2.00 1.76 7.95
N HIS A 17 3.16 1.29 8.37
CA HIS A 17 3.93 1.95 9.40
C HIS A 17 4.77 3.06 8.76
N PRO A 18 4.79 4.26 9.35
CA PRO A 18 5.74 5.29 8.94
C PRO A 18 7.16 4.77 9.13
N ASP A 19 8.05 5.04 8.17
CA ASP A 19 9.47 4.89 8.41
C ASP A 19 9.84 5.84 9.56
N VAL A 20 10.29 5.28 10.67
CA VAL A 20 10.31 5.93 11.98
C VAL A 20 11.45 6.95 12.03
N GLY A 21 11.18 8.14 11.52
CA GLY A 21 12.06 9.30 11.63
C GLY A 21 11.35 10.62 11.35
N LEU A 22 10.51 10.68 10.31
CA LEU A 22 9.90 11.94 9.85
C LEU A 22 8.36 11.94 9.85
N CYS A 23 7.73 10.77 9.70
CA CYS A 23 6.29 10.69 9.43
C CYS A 23 5.44 10.17 10.60
N GLY A 24 6.04 9.47 11.55
CA GLY A 24 5.33 8.91 12.71
C GLY A 24 4.85 9.95 13.72
N HIS A 25 5.43 11.16 13.70
CA HIS A 25 5.04 12.26 14.61
C HIS A 25 4.12 13.31 13.96
N THR A 26 4.09 13.39 12.62
CA THR A 26 3.39 14.46 11.89
C THR A 26 1.99 14.07 11.43
N ARG A 27 1.68 12.77 11.41
CA ARG A 27 0.38 12.26 10.94
C ARG A 27 -0.25 11.36 11.98
N ASN A 28 -1.54 11.57 12.22
CA ASN A 28 -2.30 10.82 13.21
C ASN A 28 -2.66 9.41 12.72
N GLN A 29 -3.12 8.56 13.64
CA GLN A 29 -3.50 7.17 13.33
C GLN A 29 -4.59 7.08 12.26
N GLN A 30 -5.56 8.00 12.28
CA GLN A 30 -6.65 8.05 11.30
C GLN A 30 -6.14 8.19 9.87
N TYR A 31 -5.11 9.02 9.64
CA TYR A 31 -4.48 9.15 8.33
C TYR A 31 -3.92 7.81 7.82
N TRP A 32 -3.24 7.05 8.69
CA TRP A 32 -2.64 5.77 8.34
C TRP A 32 -3.68 4.67 8.12
N ASP A 33 -4.79 4.72 8.86
CA ASP A 33 -5.92 3.79 8.67
C ASP A 33 -6.59 4.03 7.31
N SER A 34 -6.82 5.29 6.92
CA SER A 34 -7.34 5.64 5.60
C SER A 34 -6.40 5.23 4.47
N GLU A 35 -5.10 5.52 4.57
CA GLU A 35 -4.09 5.09 3.59
C GLU A 35 -4.00 3.58 3.44
N THR A 36 -4.19 2.84 4.53
CA THR A 36 -4.18 1.37 4.52
C THR A 36 -5.41 0.82 3.79
N GLN A 37 -6.58 1.42 4.02
CA GLN A 37 -7.82 1.02 3.35
C GLN A 37 -7.76 1.24 1.83
N ASP A 38 -7.30 2.43 1.40
CA ASP A 38 -7.22 2.78 -0.02
C ASP A 38 -6.26 1.87 -0.78
N GLN A 39 -5.09 1.58 -0.21
CA GLN A 39 -4.15 0.65 -0.84
C GLN A 39 -4.60 -0.80 -0.82
N THR A 40 -5.26 -1.26 0.24
CA THR A 40 -5.83 -2.62 0.27
C THR A 40 -6.84 -2.79 -0.86
N ARG A 41 -7.62 -1.74 -1.14
CA ARG A 41 -8.53 -1.70 -2.30
C ARG A 41 -7.77 -1.73 -3.62
N SER A 42 -6.73 -0.91 -3.79
CA SER A 42 -5.91 -0.88 -5.01
C SER A 42 -5.24 -2.23 -5.28
N GLU A 43 -4.62 -2.85 -4.27
CA GLU A 43 -4.01 -4.17 -4.42
C GLU A 43 -5.02 -5.28 -4.77
N GLN A 44 -6.25 -5.18 -4.27
CA GLN A 44 -7.30 -6.12 -4.64
C GLN A 44 -7.69 -5.95 -6.11
N ILE A 45 -7.78 -4.71 -6.59
CA ILE A 45 -8.05 -4.39 -8.00
C ILE A 45 -6.89 -4.89 -8.88
N ASP A 46 -5.65 -4.62 -8.50
CA ASP A 46 -4.47 -5.04 -9.25
C ASP A 46 -4.35 -6.56 -9.32
N ARG A 47 -4.60 -7.27 -8.20
CA ARG A 47 -4.65 -8.74 -8.19
C ARG A 47 -5.72 -9.29 -9.12
N ARG A 48 -6.92 -8.70 -9.12
CA ARG A 48 -8.01 -9.11 -10.03
C ARG A 48 -7.64 -8.84 -11.48
N ASN A 49 -7.11 -7.66 -11.77
CA ASN A 49 -6.68 -7.28 -13.12
C ASN A 49 -5.58 -8.21 -13.62
N HIS A 50 -4.59 -8.52 -12.79
CA HIS A 50 -3.53 -9.46 -13.15
C HIS A 50 -4.08 -10.87 -13.44
N ALA A 51 -4.98 -11.38 -12.61
CA ALA A 51 -5.63 -12.67 -12.86
C ALA A 51 -6.48 -12.68 -14.13
N ILE A 52 -7.17 -11.56 -14.44
CA ILE A 52 -7.92 -11.40 -15.70
C ILE A 52 -6.96 -11.39 -16.89
N MET A 53 -5.84 -10.68 -16.80
CA MET A 53 -4.85 -10.61 -17.87
C MET A 53 -4.21 -11.97 -18.13
N GLN A 54 -3.84 -12.72 -17.08
CA GLN A 54 -3.35 -14.10 -17.22
C GLN A 54 -4.34 -14.97 -17.99
N ARG A 55 -5.63 -14.92 -17.62
CA ARG A 55 -6.69 -15.66 -18.34
C ARG A 55 -6.89 -15.19 -19.79
N ARG A 56 -6.73 -13.90 -20.08
CA ARG A 56 -6.86 -13.35 -21.44
C ARG A 56 -5.71 -13.74 -22.35
N TYR A 57 -4.50 -13.83 -21.79
CA TYR A 57 -3.30 -14.19 -22.53
C TYR A 57 -2.98 -15.69 -22.47
N ASN A 58 -3.88 -16.52 -21.90
CA ASN A 58 -3.68 -17.96 -21.66
C ASN A 58 -2.32 -18.27 -21.00
N GLN A 59 -1.95 -17.45 -20.01
CA GLN A 59 -0.76 -17.63 -19.18
C GLN A 59 -1.10 -18.36 -17.89
#